data_AF-A0A933LYW5-F1
#
_entry.id   AF-A0A933LYW5-F1
#
_cell.length_a   1.000
_cell.length_b   1.000
_cell.length_c   1.000
_cell.angle_alpha   90.00
_cell.angle_beta   90.00
_cell.angle_gamma   90.00
#
_symmetry.space_group_name_H-M   'P 1'
#
loop_
_entity.id
_entity.type
_entity.pdbx_description
1 polymer ?
#
loop_
_entity_poly.entity_id
_entity_poly.type
_entity_poly.pdbx_seq_one_letter_code
_entity_poly.pdbx_strand_id
1 'polypeptide(L)'
;ANVKPANHYKGDCASCHNAADWKQVKFDHALASATTNCESCHNNKKPANHFAGACANCHRDTTNWKNVKFDHTLAGATTNCESCHSNKKPVNHYVGACALCHKDTTNWKNVQFNHAAAGATTNCESCHASRKPVNHYAGACAACHKDTTNWKNVKFDHAVAGATTNCESCHSGRKPANHYAGACAACHKDTTNWKKVQFNHAVAGVTTNCESCHANRKPANHYAGACASCHQDTGNWKNARFNHAVAGVTTNCESCHANRKPANHYAGACASCHTDTGNWKNAKFNHSSIGGTDCSSCHSNRKPANHSVGACNACHKDTGNWKNAKFSHSSIGGTDCSSCHASRKPANHSAGACNACHKDTGNWKNASFSHPQFNIYHEKTNGACANCHPNVSNYKQTDCVTCHVQRGEGPGSGKDEKKKDEKKEDD
;
A
#
# COMPACT_ATOMS: atom_id res chain seq x y z
N ALA A 1 102.58 -12.67 64.29
CA ALA A 1 101.54 -13.09 63.33
C ALA A 1 100.32 -12.20 63.53
N ASN A 2 100.08 -11.25 62.61
CA ASN A 2 98.90 -10.37 62.67
C ASN A 2 97.69 -11.17 62.20
N VAL A 3 96.92 -11.70 63.15
CA VAL A 3 95.68 -12.42 62.85
C VAL A 3 94.60 -11.40 62.50
N LYS A 4 94.05 -11.52 61.29
CA LYS A 4 92.93 -10.70 60.81
C LYS A 4 91.72 -10.82 61.78
N PRO A 5 91.14 -9.70 62.25
CA PRO A 5 89.94 -9.72 63.09
C PRO A 5 88.72 -10.35 62.39
N ALA A 6 87.79 -10.89 63.20
CA ALA A 6 86.49 -11.33 62.71
C ALA A 6 85.73 -10.18 62.02
N ASN A 7 85.03 -10.47 60.91
CA ASN A 7 84.29 -9.50 60.08
C ASN A 7 85.14 -8.44 59.33
N HIS A 8 86.45 -8.63 59.22
CA HIS A 8 87.29 -7.75 58.42
C HIS A 8 87.06 -7.97 56.91
N TYR A 9 86.97 -6.86 56.16
CA TYR A 9 86.77 -6.83 54.70
C TYR A 9 87.71 -7.81 53.97
N LYS A 10 87.17 -8.52 52.98
CA LYS A 10 87.91 -9.49 52.16
C LYS A 10 88.29 -8.80 50.84
N GLY A 11 89.32 -7.97 50.86
CA GLY A 11 89.84 -7.28 49.69
C GLY A 11 91.31 -6.88 49.88
N ASP A 12 91.81 -6.02 48.99
CA ASP A 12 93.20 -5.57 49.03
C ASP A 12 93.50 -4.78 50.32
N CYS A 13 94.52 -5.23 51.05
CA CYS A 13 94.96 -4.64 52.31
C CYS A 13 95.47 -3.21 52.12
N ALA A 14 96.10 -2.92 50.97
CA ALA A 14 96.68 -1.61 50.67
C ALA A 14 95.64 -0.50 50.53
N SER A 15 94.36 -0.85 50.35
CA SER A 15 93.27 0.13 50.28
C SER A 15 92.95 0.79 51.63
N CYS A 16 93.33 0.17 52.74
CA CYS A 16 92.97 0.64 54.09
C CYS A 16 94.17 0.76 55.03
N HIS A 17 95.24 -0.01 54.80
CA HIS A 17 96.41 -0.06 55.66
C HIS A 17 97.63 0.55 54.98
N ASN A 18 98.42 1.28 55.76
CA ASN A 18 99.74 1.74 55.33
C ASN A 18 100.78 0.66 55.65
N ALA A 19 101.67 0.35 54.70
CA ALA A 19 102.77 -0.60 54.91
C ALA A 19 103.73 -0.18 56.04
N ALA A 20 103.84 1.11 56.33
CA ALA A 20 104.66 1.67 57.41
C ALA A 20 104.01 1.57 58.81
N ASP A 21 102.68 1.57 58.89
CA ASP A 21 101.93 1.36 60.14
C ASP A 21 100.60 0.65 59.86
N TRP A 22 100.60 -0.66 60.06
CA TRP A 22 99.44 -1.52 59.84
C TRP A 22 98.29 -1.28 60.83
N LYS A 23 98.53 -0.62 61.96
CA LYS A 23 97.47 -0.31 62.94
C LYS A 23 96.64 0.91 62.52
N GLN A 24 97.22 1.80 61.70
CA GLN A 24 96.48 2.92 61.14
C GLN A 24 95.58 2.42 60.00
N VAL A 25 94.26 2.57 60.20
CA VAL A 25 93.26 2.24 59.19
C VAL A 25 92.68 3.54 58.64
N LYS A 26 92.92 3.83 57.36
CA LYS A 26 92.33 4.98 56.66
C LYS A 26 91.88 4.54 55.28
N PHE A 27 90.59 4.61 55.02
CA PHE A 27 90.00 4.39 53.71
C PHE A 27 89.47 5.70 53.14
N ASP A 28 89.93 6.08 51.95
CA ASP A 28 89.41 7.25 51.25
C ASP A 28 88.21 6.84 50.39
N HIS A 29 87.02 7.30 50.79
CA HIS A 29 85.79 7.01 50.05
C HIS A 29 85.75 7.70 48.68
N ALA A 30 86.61 8.69 48.40
CA ALA A 30 86.75 9.26 47.06
C ALA A 30 87.44 8.29 46.08
N LEU A 31 88.23 7.33 46.60
CA LEU A 31 88.85 6.26 45.80
C LEU A 31 87.90 5.08 45.56
N ALA A 32 86.76 5.03 46.25
CA ALA A 32 85.71 4.07 45.97
C ALA A 32 84.96 4.50 44.69
N SER A 33 85.22 3.84 43.57
CA SER A 33 84.47 4.04 42.32
C SER A 33 82.96 3.87 42.54
N ALA A 34 82.14 4.54 41.73
CA ALA A 34 80.69 4.34 41.65
C ALA A 34 80.27 2.88 41.34
N THR A 35 81.22 2.03 40.90
CA THR A 35 81.04 0.59 40.69
C THR A 35 81.30 -0.27 41.94
N THR A 36 81.79 0.33 43.03
CA THR A 36 82.05 -0.38 44.28
C THR A 36 80.73 -0.58 45.02
N ASN A 37 80.24 -1.83 45.11
CA ASN A 37 79.03 -2.11 45.87
C ASN A 37 79.27 -1.78 47.36
N CYS A 38 78.62 -0.73 47.88
CA CYS A 38 78.73 -0.32 49.29
C CYS A 38 78.41 -1.46 50.25
N GLU A 39 77.53 -2.39 49.86
CA GLU A 39 77.16 -3.55 50.66
C GLU A 39 78.37 -4.46 50.95
N SER A 40 79.36 -4.52 50.05
CA SER A 40 80.58 -5.34 50.27
C SER A 40 81.36 -4.97 51.53
N CYS A 41 81.25 -3.70 51.98
CA CYS A 41 81.88 -3.18 53.19
C CYS A 41 80.87 -2.89 54.31
N HIS A 42 79.64 -2.48 53.97
CA HIS A 42 78.67 -1.93 54.93
C HIS A 42 77.44 -2.80 55.20
N ASN A 43 77.39 -4.06 54.69
CA ASN A 43 76.21 -4.93 54.85
C ASN A 43 75.74 -5.05 56.31
N ASN A 44 76.69 -5.21 57.23
CA ASN A 44 76.41 -5.43 58.65
C ASN A 44 76.13 -4.14 59.44
N LYS A 45 76.12 -2.97 58.78
CA LYS A 45 75.86 -1.67 59.39
C LYS A 45 74.45 -1.15 59.06
N LYS A 46 73.73 -1.83 58.17
CA LYS A 46 72.36 -1.49 57.77
C LYS A 46 71.38 -1.71 58.94
N PRO A 47 70.56 -0.71 59.32
CA PRO A 47 69.49 -0.89 60.29
C PRO A 47 68.44 -1.93 59.85
N ALA A 48 67.72 -2.52 60.81
CA ALA A 48 66.55 -3.34 60.54
C ALA A 48 65.50 -2.53 59.74
N ASN A 49 64.80 -3.20 58.80
CA ASN A 49 63.77 -2.60 57.92
C ASN A 49 64.26 -1.48 56.97
N HIS A 50 65.57 -1.33 56.77
CA HIS A 50 66.09 -0.39 55.79
C HIS A 50 65.71 -0.81 54.35
N PHE A 51 65.37 0.17 53.50
CA PHE A 51 65.00 -0.04 52.09
C PHE A 51 66.07 -0.84 51.34
N ALA A 52 65.64 -1.72 50.43
CA ALA A 52 66.53 -2.51 49.58
C ALA A 52 66.78 -1.76 48.26
N GLY A 53 68.05 -1.56 47.90
CA GLY A 53 68.45 -0.83 46.69
C GLY A 53 69.85 -0.25 46.82
N ALA A 54 70.35 0.35 45.74
CA ALA A 54 71.69 0.95 45.72
C ALA A 54 71.80 2.06 46.77
N CYS A 55 72.73 1.93 47.72
CA CYS A 55 72.88 2.87 48.85
C CYS A 55 73.08 4.32 48.37
N ALA A 56 73.78 4.51 47.25
CA ALA A 56 74.06 5.81 46.64
C ALA A 56 72.80 6.57 46.21
N ASN A 57 71.66 5.90 46.04
CA ASN A 57 70.38 6.55 45.71
C ASN A 57 69.84 7.40 46.87
N CYS A 58 70.25 7.10 48.12
CA CYS A 58 69.77 7.76 49.33
C CYS A 58 70.90 8.42 50.14
N HIS A 59 72.06 7.79 50.20
CA HIS A 59 73.23 8.24 50.96
C HIS A 59 74.24 8.91 50.02
N ARG A 60 74.01 10.20 49.74
CA ARG A 60 74.88 10.99 48.87
C ARG A 60 76.10 11.58 49.58
N ASP A 61 76.05 11.64 50.90
CA ASP A 61 77.13 12.13 51.74
C ASP A 61 77.86 10.93 52.38
N THR A 62 79.10 10.70 51.94
CA THR A 62 79.95 9.61 52.46
C THR A 62 80.60 9.96 53.81
N THR A 63 80.54 11.23 54.23
CA THR A 63 81.09 11.72 55.51
C THR A 63 80.04 11.73 56.61
N ASN A 64 78.76 11.94 56.27
CA ASN A 64 77.65 11.91 57.19
C ASN A 64 76.47 11.10 56.63
N TRP A 65 76.51 9.78 56.84
CA TRP A 65 75.48 8.85 56.38
C TRP A 65 74.08 9.07 56.99
N LYS A 66 73.97 9.84 58.08
CA LYS A 66 72.65 10.22 58.63
C LYS A 66 71.95 11.27 57.78
N ASN A 67 72.69 12.01 56.95
CA ASN A 67 72.15 12.97 56.00
C ASN A 67 71.63 12.24 54.75
N VAL A 68 70.38 11.79 54.82
CA VAL A 68 69.71 11.06 53.74
C VAL A 68 68.97 12.05 52.84
N LYS A 69 69.30 12.05 51.56
CA LYS A 69 68.57 12.81 50.54
C LYS A 69 68.27 11.90 49.35
N PHE A 70 66.98 11.67 49.13
CA PHE A 70 66.49 10.88 48.01
C PHE A 70 66.02 11.80 46.88
N ASP A 71 66.51 11.56 45.67
CA ASP A 71 66.11 12.29 44.46
C ASP A 71 65.43 11.32 43.49
N HIS A 72 64.13 11.52 43.28
CA HIS A 72 63.30 10.67 42.43
C HIS A 72 63.76 10.68 40.96
N THR A 73 64.47 11.73 40.50
CA THR A 73 64.95 11.83 39.12
C THR A 73 66.18 10.94 38.87
N LEU A 74 67.05 10.82 39.87
CA LEU A 74 68.31 10.07 39.76
C LEU A 74 68.13 8.56 39.96
N ALA A 75 67.11 8.15 40.73
CA ALA A 75 66.82 6.75 40.99
C ALA A 75 66.00 6.05 39.88
N GLY A 76 65.67 6.74 38.78
CA GLY A 76 64.75 6.22 37.75
C GLY A 76 63.33 5.97 38.28
N ALA A 77 63.01 6.48 39.47
CA ALA A 77 61.77 6.22 40.21
C ALA A 77 60.64 7.19 39.81
N THR A 78 60.61 7.63 38.56
CA THR A 78 59.65 8.63 38.07
C THR A 78 58.36 8.02 37.49
N THR A 79 58.34 6.72 37.23
CA THR A 79 57.22 6.06 36.53
C THR A 79 56.56 4.95 37.34
N ASN A 80 57.32 4.16 38.13
CA ASN A 80 56.79 3.06 38.93
C ASN A 80 56.71 3.42 40.43
N CYS A 81 55.84 4.36 40.78
CA CYS A 81 55.66 4.82 42.16
C CYS A 81 55.17 3.71 43.10
N GLU A 82 54.36 2.78 42.59
CA GLU A 82 53.72 1.71 43.37
C GLU A 82 54.73 0.72 43.95
N SER A 83 55.91 0.57 43.31
CA SER A 83 57.02 -0.23 43.84
C SER A 83 57.49 0.20 45.23
N CYS A 84 57.33 1.49 45.58
CA CYS A 84 57.78 2.07 46.85
C CYS A 84 56.61 2.62 47.70
N HIS A 85 55.51 3.03 47.06
CA HIS A 85 54.40 3.74 47.69
C HIS A 85 53.07 2.98 47.69
N SER A 86 53.09 1.66 47.49
CA SER A 86 51.91 0.78 47.46
C SER A 86 50.92 0.98 48.62
N ASN A 87 51.43 1.28 49.82
CA ASN A 87 50.64 1.46 51.05
C ASN A 87 50.30 2.91 51.39
N LYS A 88 50.61 3.87 50.51
CA LYS A 88 50.37 5.31 50.75
C LYS A 88 49.11 5.85 50.08
N LYS A 89 48.45 5.07 49.21
CA LYS A 89 47.24 5.48 48.52
C LYS A 89 46.03 5.54 49.49
N PRO A 90 45.17 6.57 49.41
CA PRO A 90 43.92 6.60 50.15
C PRO A 90 42.96 5.47 49.75
N VAL A 91 41.99 5.20 50.63
CA VAL A 91 40.89 4.27 50.36
C VAL A 91 40.11 4.77 49.13
N ASN A 92 39.76 3.87 48.21
CA ASN A 92 39.08 4.15 46.94
C ASN A 92 39.86 5.03 45.94
N HIS A 93 41.18 5.14 46.07
CA HIS A 93 42.00 5.78 45.04
C HIS A 93 41.96 4.96 43.74
N TYR A 94 41.79 5.64 42.59
CA TYR A 94 41.94 5.06 41.24
C TYR A 94 43.17 4.16 41.13
N VAL A 95 43.00 2.99 40.52
CA VAL A 95 44.05 2.00 40.29
C VAL A 95 44.70 2.26 38.93
N GLY A 96 45.96 2.71 38.94
CA GLY A 96 46.72 2.99 37.73
C GLY A 96 47.96 3.85 38.01
N ALA A 97 48.75 4.11 36.96
CA ALA A 97 50.01 4.83 37.10
C ALA A 97 49.82 6.22 37.73
N CYS A 98 50.45 6.46 38.89
CA CYS A 98 50.30 7.69 39.66
C CYS A 98 50.65 8.95 38.85
N ALA A 99 51.63 8.84 37.95
CA ALA A 99 52.10 9.91 37.07
C ALA A 99 51.04 10.41 36.05
N LEU A 100 49.91 9.72 35.90
CA LEU A 100 48.77 10.19 35.11
C LEU A 100 48.05 11.36 35.78
N CYS A 101 48.05 11.41 37.11
CA CYS A 101 47.29 12.36 37.92
C CYS A 101 48.20 13.29 38.74
N HIS A 102 49.33 12.77 39.22
CA HIS A 102 50.27 13.49 40.07
C HIS A 102 51.51 13.90 39.27
N LYS A 103 51.41 15.07 38.62
CA LYS A 103 52.53 15.67 37.89
C LYS A 103 53.56 16.34 38.81
N ASP A 104 53.11 16.78 39.98
CA ASP A 104 53.94 17.35 41.02
C ASP A 104 54.16 16.32 42.14
N THR A 105 55.39 15.85 42.28
CA THR A 105 55.78 14.88 43.32
C THR A 105 56.08 15.52 44.68
N THR A 106 56.07 16.86 44.75
CA THR A 106 56.25 17.63 45.99
C THR A 106 54.91 17.95 46.66
N ASN A 107 53.83 18.09 45.89
CA ASN A 107 52.49 18.34 46.40
C ASN A 107 51.45 17.38 45.80
N TRP A 108 51.28 16.23 46.46
CA TRP A 108 50.33 15.19 46.05
C TRP A 108 48.85 15.59 46.16
N LYS A 109 48.52 16.72 46.80
CA LYS A 109 47.14 17.25 46.79
C LYS A 109 46.82 17.95 45.47
N ASN A 110 47.82 18.41 44.73
CA ASN A 110 47.64 18.98 43.41
C ASN A 110 47.48 17.86 42.38
N VAL A 111 46.25 17.64 41.94
CA VAL A 111 45.90 16.59 40.99
C VAL A 111 45.54 17.23 39.66
N GLN A 112 46.21 16.80 38.60
CA GLN A 112 45.92 17.21 37.23
C GLN A 112 45.74 15.97 36.38
N PHE A 113 44.56 15.79 35.81
CA PHE A 113 44.24 14.67 34.95
C PHE A 113 43.85 15.14 33.55
N ASN A 114 44.56 14.63 32.54
CA ASN A 114 44.26 14.91 31.14
C ASN A 114 43.65 13.66 30.50
N HIS A 115 42.34 13.72 30.21
CA HIS A 115 41.57 12.64 29.61
C HIS A 115 42.12 12.21 28.24
N ALA A 116 42.58 13.16 27.42
CA ALA A 116 43.13 12.87 26.09
C ALA A 116 44.48 12.14 26.20
N ALA A 117 45.37 12.62 27.08
CA ALA A 117 46.66 11.99 27.31
C ALA A 117 46.54 10.59 27.92
N ALA A 118 45.46 10.32 28.67
CA ALA A 118 45.16 9.02 29.24
C ALA A 118 44.37 8.09 28.27
N GLY A 119 44.01 8.54 27.07
CA GLY A 119 43.16 7.78 26.14
C GLY A 119 41.73 7.53 26.64
N ALA A 120 41.29 8.27 27.67
CA ALA A 120 40.03 8.08 28.37
C ALA A 120 38.94 9.06 27.87
N THR A 121 38.70 9.09 26.55
CA THR A 121 37.77 10.05 25.91
C THR A 121 36.39 9.49 25.62
N THR A 122 36.20 8.18 25.68
CA THR A 122 34.95 7.51 25.25
C THR A 122 34.25 6.72 26.35
N ASN A 123 35.02 6.03 27.21
CA ASN A 123 34.47 5.20 28.28
C ASN A 123 34.42 5.94 29.63
N CYS A 124 33.60 6.99 29.72
CA CYS A 124 33.50 7.83 30.92
C CYS A 124 33.00 7.04 32.14
N GLU A 125 32.08 6.10 31.94
CA GLU A 125 31.46 5.32 33.03
C GLU A 125 32.47 4.48 33.80
N SER A 126 33.56 4.05 33.17
CA SER A 126 34.65 3.30 33.83
C SER A 126 35.20 4.00 35.08
N CYS A 127 35.19 5.34 35.11
CA CYS A 127 35.69 6.15 36.22
C CYS A 127 34.61 7.02 36.88
N HIS A 128 33.55 7.37 36.13
CA HIS A 128 32.53 8.33 36.57
C HIS A 128 31.15 7.70 36.85
N ALA A 129 31.02 6.38 36.93
CA ALA A 129 29.74 5.71 37.22
C ALA A 129 28.99 6.30 38.43
N SER A 130 29.71 6.63 39.52
CA SER A 130 29.12 7.20 40.74
C SER A 130 28.80 8.70 40.66
N ARG A 131 29.29 9.40 39.64
CA ARG A 131 29.02 10.84 39.42
C ARG A 131 27.71 11.08 38.68
N LYS A 132 27.13 10.03 38.09
CA LYS A 132 25.87 10.09 37.35
C LYS A 132 24.70 10.39 38.29
N PRO A 133 23.87 11.42 38.02
CA PRO A 133 22.64 11.65 38.78
C PRO A 133 21.65 10.50 38.70
N VAL A 134 20.76 10.44 39.69
CA VAL A 134 19.63 9.51 39.71
C VAL A 134 18.73 9.78 38.49
N ASN A 135 18.22 8.71 37.85
CA ASN A 135 17.40 8.77 36.64
C ASN A 135 18.07 9.38 35.40
N HIS A 136 19.40 9.47 35.35
CA HIS A 136 20.10 9.88 34.12
C HIS A 136 19.95 8.81 33.02
N TYR A 137 19.61 9.27 31.80
CA TYR A 137 19.61 8.47 30.57
C TYR A 137 20.82 7.54 30.45
N ALA A 138 20.57 6.28 30.12
CA ALA A 138 21.60 5.28 29.85
C ALA A 138 22.07 5.38 28.39
N GLY A 139 23.36 5.62 28.18
CA GLY A 139 23.94 5.73 26.85
C GLY A 139 25.29 6.45 26.86
N ALA A 140 25.90 6.61 25.69
CA ALA A 140 27.18 7.29 25.58
C ALA A 140 27.07 8.76 26.02
N CYS A 141 27.82 9.15 27.06
CA CYS A 141 27.77 10.50 27.62
C CYS A 141 28.02 11.60 26.57
N ALA A 142 28.92 11.33 25.61
CA ALA A 142 29.29 12.23 24.52
C ALA A 142 28.13 12.54 23.54
N ALA A 143 27.02 11.80 23.60
CA ALA A 143 25.81 12.13 22.85
C ALA A 143 25.15 13.41 23.37
N CYS A 144 25.31 13.72 24.66
CA CYS A 144 24.62 14.83 25.34
C CYS A 144 25.60 15.88 25.90
N HIS A 145 26.73 15.42 26.43
CA HIS A 145 27.76 16.27 27.05
C HIS A 145 28.88 16.53 26.06
N LYS A 146 28.71 17.56 25.22
CA LYS A 146 29.75 18.02 24.29
C LYS A 146 30.87 18.79 24.99
N ASP A 147 30.57 19.37 26.13
CA ASP A 147 31.51 20.07 27.00
C ASP A 147 31.76 19.23 28.26
N THR A 148 32.96 18.69 28.40
CA THR A 148 33.39 17.90 29.56
C THR A 148 33.88 18.77 30.73
N THR A 149 33.95 20.09 30.54
CA THR A 149 34.30 21.06 31.60
C THR A 149 33.07 21.55 32.35
N ASN A 150 31.91 21.57 31.69
CA ASN A 150 30.63 21.94 32.30
C ASN A 150 29.52 20.92 31.99
N TRP A 151 29.40 19.92 32.85
CA TRP A 151 28.39 18.86 32.75
C TRP A 151 26.95 19.33 32.94
N LYS A 152 26.71 20.57 33.40
CA LYS A 152 25.36 21.15 33.46
C LYS A 152 24.91 21.65 32.08
N ASN A 153 25.84 21.97 31.19
CA ASN A 153 25.53 22.40 29.84
C ASN A 153 25.28 21.17 28.96
N VAL A 154 24.01 20.84 28.75
CA VAL A 154 23.60 19.68 27.97
C VAL A 154 23.00 20.12 26.65
N LYS A 155 23.54 19.61 25.55
CA LYS A 155 22.95 19.76 24.23
C LYS A 155 22.58 18.37 23.71
N PHE A 156 21.29 18.09 23.71
CA PHE A 156 20.76 16.81 23.24
C PHE A 156 20.51 16.86 21.73
N ASP A 157 21.21 16.02 20.98
CA ASP A 157 20.99 15.83 19.56
C ASP A 157 20.29 14.48 19.32
N HIS A 158 19.03 14.55 18.87
CA HIS A 158 18.19 13.38 18.61
C HIS A 158 18.75 12.49 17.49
N ALA A 159 19.49 13.06 16.53
CA ALA A 159 20.10 12.31 15.44
C ALA A 159 21.29 11.48 15.96
N VAL A 160 22.14 12.09 16.79
CA VAL A 160 23.30 11.40 17.40
C VAL A 160 22.85 10.33 18.39
N ALA A 161 21.73 10.54 19.09
CA ALA A 161 21.15 9.55 19.99
C ALA A 161 20.42 8.40 19.26
N GLY A 162 20.31 8.43 17.92
CA GLY A 162 19.55 7.44 17.15
C GLY A 162 18.03 7.48 17.42
N ALA A 163 17.53 8.56 18.02
CA ALA A 163 16.16 8.72 18.50
C ALA A 163 15.31 9.57 17.54
N THR A 164 15.33 9.24 16.25
CA THR A 164 14.66 10.02 15.20
C THR A 164 13.27 9.52 14.81
N THR A 165 12.94 8.27 15.14
CA THR A 165 11.70 7.62 14.68
C THR A 165 10.82 7.10 15.81
N ASN A 166 11.41 6.52 16.86
CA ASN A 166 10.69 6.03 18.03
C ASN A 166 10.67 7.10 19.13
N CYS A 167 9.77 8.07 19.02
CA CYS A 167 9.66 9.15 19.99
C CYS A 167 9.09 8.64 21.33
N GLU A 168 8.19 7.66 21.28
CA GLU A 168 7.47 7.12 22.42
C GLU A 168 8.37 6.43 23.45
N SER A 169 9.54 5.91 23.04
CA SER A 169 10.50 5.29 23.97
C SER A 169 11.01 6.28 25.02
N CYS A 170 11.03 7.57 24.71
CA CYS A 170 11.55 8.62 25.59
C CYS A 170 10.48 9.65 26.00
N HIS A 171 9.47 9.87 25.16
CA HIS A 171 8.41 10.88 25.37
C HIS A 171 7.07 10.26 25.73
N SER A 172 7.06 9.09 26.35
CA SER A 172 5.85 8.46 26.88
C SER A 172 5.11 9.44 27.81
N GLY A 173 3.82 9.63 27.54
CA GLY A 173 2.96 10.54 28.33
C GLY A 173 3.06 12.04 28.02
N ARG A 174 3.89 12.48 27.06
CA ARG A 174 3.92 13.89 26.65
C ARG A 174 2.86 14.29 25.63
N LYS A 175 2.15 13.31 25.04
CA LYS A 175 1.11 13.58 24.05
C LYS A 175 -0.09 14.29 24.72
N PRO A 176 -0.71 15.29 24.07
CA PRO A 176 -1.95 15.89 24.54
C PRO A 176 -3.10 14.90 24.67
N ALA A 177 -4.12 15.25 25.44
CA ALA A 177 -5.38 14.52 25.47
C ALA A 177 -5.99 14.44 24.06
N ASN A 178 -6.61 13.29 23.73
CA ASN A 178 -7.22 13.01 22.42
C ASN A 178 -6.25 13.07 21.22
N HIS A 179 -4.93 13.02 21.44
CA HIS A 179 -3.95 12.94 20.37
C HIS A 179 -4.01 11.59 19.65
N TYR A 180 -3.91 11.60 18.32
CA TYR A 180 -3.88 10.40 17.48
C TYR A 180 -2.79 9.42 17.95
N ALA A 181 -3.14 8.13 17.96
CA ALA A 181 -2.22 7.05 18.29
C ALA A 181 -1.48 6.60 17.02
N GLY A 182 -0.20 6.92 16.93
CA GLY A 182 0.68 6.54 15.82
C GLY A 182 2.06 7.15 16.00
N ALA A 183 3.02 6.75 15.16
CA ALA A 183 4.38 7.26 15.24
C ALA A 183 4.41 8.78 15.03
N CYS A 184 4.93 9.54 16.00
CA CYS A 184 5.00 11.00 15.95
C CYS A 184 5.59 11.55 14.62
N ALA A 185 6.64 10.90 14.11
CA ALA A 185 7.35 11.30 12.89
C ALA A 185 6.52 11.20 11.60
N ALA A 186 5.36 10.54 11.64
CA ALA A 186 4.40 10.51 10.53
C ALA A 186 3.74 11.89 10.31
N CYS A 187 3.59 12.67 11.38
CA CYS A 187 2.85 13.94 11.40
C CYS A 187 3.75 15.15 11.70
N HIS A 188 4.77 14.97 12.53
CA HIS A 188 5.67 16.02 12.99
C HIS A 188 7.03 15.90 12.31
N LYS A 189 7.16 16.53 11.13
CA LYS A 189 8.45 16.62 10.41
C LYS A 189 9.41 17.63 11.03
N ASP A 190 8.87 18.61 11.73
CA ASP A 190 9.62 19.61 12.48
C ASP A 190 9.47 19.33 13.98
N THR A 191 10.52 18.80 14.60
CA THR A 191 10.55 18.50 16.04
C THR A 191 10.92 19.70 16.91
N THR A 192 11.20 20.86 16.29
CA THR A 192 11.42 22.14 17.00
C THR A 192 10.11 22.87 17.26
N ASN A 193 9.09 22.63 16.43
CA ASN A 193 7.76 23.21 16.58
C ASN A 193 6.65 22.17 16.39
N TRP A 194 6.25 21.55 17.50
CA TRP A 194 5.17 20.55 17.55
C TRP A 194 3.77 21.08 17.19
N LYS A 195 3.58 22.41 17.05
CA LYS A 195 2.32 22.96 16.54
C LYS A 195 2.19 22.81 15.02
N LYS A 196 3.32 22.72 14.31
CA LYS A 196 3.33 22.49 12.87
C LYS A 196 3.13 21.01 12.60
N VAL A 197 2.00 20.68 11.99
CA VAL A 197 1.64 19.32 11.61
C VAL A 197 1.57 19.23 10.10
N GLN A 198 2.22 18.22 9.53
CA GLN A 198 2.06 17.84 8.14
C GLN A 198 1.64 16.39 8.10
N PHE A 199 0.36 16.15 7.82
CA PHE A 199 -0.19 14.81 7.69
C PHE A 199 -0.23 14.39 6.23
N ASN A 200 0.41 13.27 5.91
CA ASN A 200 0.35 12.66 4.58
C ASN A 200 -0.42 11.34 4.67
N HIS A 201 -1.63 11.32 4.10
CA HIS A 201 -2.52 10.16 4.07
C HIS A 201 -1.89 8.93 3.42
N ALA A 202 -1.07 9.11 2.37
CA ALA A 202 -0.39 8.01 1.69
C ALA A 202 0.68 7.38 2.58
N VAL A 203 1.48 8.20 3.29
CA VAL A 203 2.50 7.71 4.23
C VAL A 203 1.86 7.04 5.45
N ALA A 204 0.70 7.54 5.90
CA ALA A 204 -0.05 6.94 6.99
C ALA A 204 -0.78 5.64 6.59
N GLY A 205 -0.80 5.28 5.29
CA GLY A 205 -1.53 4.11 4.79
C GLY A 205 -3.05 4.23 4.88
N VAL A 206 -3.59 5.44 5.08
CA VAL A 206 -5.04 5.70 5.22
C VAL A 206 -5.55 6.34 3.94
N THR A 207 -5.88 5.52 2.93
CA THR A 207 -6.35 6.00 1.63
C THR A 207 -7.83 5.74 1.37
N THR A 208 -8.45 4.79 2.08
CA THR A 208 -9.83 4.36 1.82
C THR A 208 -10.76 4.46 3.02
N ASN A 209 -10.26 4.21 4.24
CA ASN A 209 -11.06 4.26 5.46
C ASN A 209 -11.04 5.66 6.09
N CYS A 210 -11.62 6.65 5.41
CA CYS A 210 -11.64 8.04 5.91
C CYS A 210 -12.42 8.16 7.24
N GLU A 211 -13.47 7.36 7.42
CA GLU A 211 -14.34 7.43 8.59
C GLU A 211 -13.63 7.05 9.90
N SER A 212 -12.55 6.26 9.85
CA SER A 212 -11.76 5.92 11.05
C SER A 212 -11.22 7.14 11.78
N CYS A 213 -11.00 8.25 11.06
CA CYS A 213 -10.46 9.50 11.60
C CYS A 213 -11.44 10.68 11.44
N HIS A 214 -12.33 10.63 10.45
CA HIS A 214 -13.20 11.75 10.07
C HIS A 214 -14.69 11.51 10.33
N ALA A 215 -15.06 10.54 11.18
CA ALA A 215 -16.45 10.21 11.51
C ALA A 215 -17.32 11.45 11.85
N ASN A 216 -16.76 12.43 12.57
CA ASN A 216 -17.47 13.64 13.01
C ASN A 216 -17.31 14.84 12.07
N ARG A 217 -16.63 14.69 10.93
CA ARG A 217 -16.39 15.78 9.97
C ARG A 217 -17.45 15.83 8.87
N LYS A 218 -18.21 14.75 8.66
CA LYS A 218 -19.23 14.70 7.62
C LYS A 218 -20.41 15.61 7.95
N PRO A 219 -20.97 16.36 6.98
CA PRO A 219 -22.19 17.13 7.18
C PRO A 219 -23.39 16.26 7.57
N ALA A 220 -24.41 16.89 8.15
CA ALA A 220 -25.70 16.23 8.34
C ALA A 220 -26.28 15.75 7.00
N ASN A 221 -26.95 14.59 7.02
CA ASN A 221 -27.54 13.94 5.84
C ASN A 221 -26.54 13.57 4.73
N HIS A 222 -25.24 13.46 5.04
CA HIS A 222 -24.25 13.00 4.08
C HIS A 222 -24.46 11.53 3.71
N TYR A 223 -24.18 11.17 2.45
CA TYR A 223 -24.29 9.81 1.93
C TYR A 223 -23.42 8.84 2.73
N ALA A 224 -23.98 7.69 3.11
CA ALA A 224 -23.35 6.72 4.01
C ALA A 224 -22.36 5.75 3.33
N GLY A 225 -22.05 5.95 2.04
CA GLY A 225 -21.08 5.12 1.33
C GLY A 225 -19.63 5.60 1.45
N ALA A 226 -18.72 4.86 0.82
CA ALA A 226 -17.29 5.16 0.86
C ALA A 226 -16.99 6.56 0.29
N CYS A 227 -16.30 7.40 1.08
CA CYS A 227 -15.99 8.79 0.74
C CYS A 227 -15.27 8.92 -0.60
N ALA A 228 -14.36 7.99 -0.92
CA ALA A 228 -13.60 7.96 -2.17
C ALA A 228 -14.48 7.88 -3.43
N SER A 229 -15.73 7.40 -3.30
CA SER A 229 -16.71 7.39 -4.39
C SER A 229 -17.08 8.79 -4.86
N CYS A 230 -16.94 9.82 -4.01
CA CYS A 230 -17.31 11.20 -4.29
C CYS A 230 -16.11 12.16 -4.19
N HIS A 231 -15.21 11.94 -3.24
CA HIS A 231 -14.11 12.83 -2.92
C HIS A 231 -12.79 12.27 -3.46
N GLN A 232 -12.61 12.40 -4.77
CA GLN A 232 -11.36 11.99 -5.45
C GLN A 232 -10.21 12.97 -5.17
N ASP A 233 -10.53 14.23 -4.87
CA ASP A 233 -9.58 15.23 -4.37
C ASP A 233 -9.77 15.40 -2.86
N THR A 234 -8.83 14.87 -2.08
CA THR A 234 -8.82 15.00 -0.61
C THR A 234 -8.28 16.34 -0.12
N GLY A 235 -7.74 17.18 -1.01
CA GLY A 235 -7.33 18.55 -0.72
C GLY A 235 -8.51 19.52 -0.72
N ASN A 236 -9.56 19.24 -1.49
CA ASN A 236 -10.76 20.06 -1.57
C ASN A 236 -12.06 19.24 -1.47
N TRP A 237 -12.56 19.10 -0.24
CA TRP A 237 -13.80 18.39 0.08
C TRP A 237 -15.08 19.07 -0.45
N LYS A 238 -15.01 20.30 -0.97
CA LYS A 238 -16.18 20.96 -1.56
C LYS A 238 -16.47 20.49 -2.99
N ASN A 239 -15.44 20.02 -3.70
CA ASN A 239 -15.58 19.58 -5.09
C ASN A 239 -15.86 18.07 -5.16
N ALA A 240 -17.03 17.66 -4.67
CA ALA A 240 -17.44 16.26 -4.72
C ALA A 240 -17.97 15.90 -6.12
N ARG A 241 -17.43 14.83 -6.71
CA ARG A 241 -17.93 14.25 -7.96
C ARG A 241 -18.07 12.74 -7.79
N PHE A 242 -19.29 12.25 -7.91
CA PHE A 242 -19.56 10.81 -7.85
C PHE A 242 -18.90 10.08 -9.03
N ASN A 243 -18.11 9.06 -8.73
CA ASN A 243 -17.43 8.20 -9.68
C ASN A 243 -18.01 6.79 -9.59
N HIS A 244 -18.82 6.44 -10.61
CA HIS A 244 -19.49 5.14 -10.73
C HIS A 244 -18.51 3.95 -10.75
N ALA A 245 -17.32 4.11 -11.34
CA ALA A 245 -16.31 3.06 -11.39
C ALA A 245 -15.69 2.81 -10.01
N VAL A 246 -15.35 3.87 -9.27
CA VAL A 246 -14.82 3.76 -7.90
C VAL A 246 -15.87 3.21 -6.94
N ALA A 247 -17.15 3.59 -7.13
CA ALA A 247 -18.26 3.06 -6.35
C ALA A 247 -18.62 1.60 -6.69
N GLY A 248 -18.05 1.02 -7.76
CA GLY A 248 -18.38 -0.32 -8.21
C GLY A 248 -19.79 -0.47 -8.81
N VAL A 249 -20.45 0.63 -9.18
CA VAL A 249 -21.82 0.64 -9.71
C VAL A 249 -21.78 0.95 -11.20
N THR A 250 -21.55 -0.07 -12.03
CA THR A 250 -21.41 0.10 -13.50
C THR A 250 -22.57 -0.47 -14.31
N THR A 251 -23.36 -1.40 -13.75
CA THR A 251 -24.41 -2.12 -14.49
C THR A 251 -25.81 -1.99 -13.89
N ASN A 252 -25.92 -1.90 -12.55
CA ASN A 252 -27.19 -1.77 -11.86
C ASN A 252 -27.60 -0.29 -11.69
N CYS A 253 -27.85 0.40 -12.80
CA CYS A 253 -28.21 1.83 -12.77
C CYS A 253 -29.54 2.07 -12.02
N GLU A 254 -30.47 1.13 -12.09
CA GLU A 254 -31.80 1.25 -11.51
C GLU A 254 -31.78 1.33 -9.98
N SER A 255 -30.75 0.79 -9.31
CA SER A 255 -30.63 0.88 -7.85
C SER A 255 -30.63 2.31 -7.31
N CYS A 256 -30.17 3.27 -8.12
CA CYS A 256 -30.09 4.68 -7.76
C CYS A 256 -30.94 5.58 -8.69
N HIS A 257 -31.20 5.15 -9.92
CA HIS A 257 -31.83 5.97 -10.97
C HIS A 257 -33.21 5.47 -11.43
N ALA A 258 -33.89 4.61 -10.65
CA ALA A 258 -35.20 4.06 -11.01
C ALA A 258 -36.22 5.11 -11.51
N ASN A 259 -36.24 6.29 -10.90
CA ASN A 259 -37.21 7.36 -11.20
C ASN A 259 -36.68 8.41 -12.19
N ARG A 260 -35.52 8.17 -12.83
CA ARG A 260 -34.91 9.11 -13.78
C ARG A 260 -35.26 8.81 -15.24
N LYS A 261 -35.82 7.63 -15.52
CA LYS A 261 -36.17 7.23 -16.89
C LYS A 261 -37.37 8.04 -17.41
N PRO A 262 -37.37 8.46 -18.68
CA PRO A 262 -38.54 9.10 -19.31
C PRO A 262 -39.78 8.21 -19.33
N ALA A 263 -40.95 8.82 -19.50
CA ALA A 263 -42.17 8.09 -19.79
C ALA A 263 -42.01 7.23 -21.07
N ASN A 264 -42.61 6.03 -21.07
CA ASN A 264 -42.52 5.06 -22.17
C ASN A 264 -41.10 4.56 -22.50
N HIS A 265 -40.13 4.75 -21.60
CA HIS A 265 -38.79 4.18 -21.75
C HIS A 265 -38.82 2.65 -21.69
N TYR A 266 -38.02 1.99 -22.54
CA TYR A 266 -37.89 0.53 -22.56
C TYR A 266 -37.49 -0.03 -21.19
N ALA A 267 -38.13 -1.15 -20.81
CA ALA A 267 -37.81 -1.87 -19.58
C ALA A 267 -36.67 -2.86 -19.85
N GLY A 268 -35.50 -2.60 -19.27
CA GLY A 268 -34.32 -3.45 -19.43
C GLY A 268 -33.07 -2.79 -18.86
N ALA A 269 -31.97 -3.55 -18.76
CA ALA A 269 -30.73 -3.04 -18.19
C ALA A 269 -30.19 -1.86 -19.02
N CYS A 270 -30.07 -0.69 -18.38
CA CYS A 270 -29.68 0.57 -19.03
C CYS A 270 -28.38 0.46 -19.83
N ALA A 271 -27.39 -0.26 -19.30
CA ALA A 271 -26.08 -0.47 -19.92
C ALA A 271 -26.13 -1.19 -21.28
N SER A 272 -27.25 -1.87 -21.59
CA SER A 272 -27.44 -2.53 -22.90
C SER A 272 -27.62 -1.53 -24.04
N CYS A 273 -28.03 -0.31 -23.73
CA CYS A 273 -28.28 0.76 -24.71
C CYS A 273 -27.40 1.99 -24.46
N HIS A 274 -27.09 2.30 -23.20
CA HIS A 274 -26.31 3.47 -22.80
C HIS A 274 -24.87 3.11 -22.48
N THR A 275 -24.04 3.03 -23.53
CA THR A 275 -22.59 2.79 -23.38
C THR A 275 -21.83 4.01 -22.86
N ASP A 276 -22.41 5.20 -23.00
CA ASP A 276 -21.93 6.45 -22.42
C ASP A 276 -22.94 6.95 -21.37
N THR A 277 -22.58 6.84 -20.10
CA THR A 277 -23.41 7.32 -18.98
C THR A 277 -23.20 8.80 -18.66
N GLY A 278 -22.26 9.47 -19.32
CA GLY A 278 -22.11 10.92 -19.28
C GLY A 278 -23.16 11.63 -20.11
N ASN A 279 -23.67 10.98 -21.17
CA ASN A 279 -24.71 11.51 -22.03
C ASN A 279 -25.76 10.44 -22.39
N TRP A 280 -26.85 10.45 -21.63
CA TRP A 280 -28.00 9.56 -21.82
C TRP A 280 -28.75 9.75 -23.14
N LYS A 281 -28.43 10.75 -23.98
CA LYS A 281 -29.08 10.96 -25.27
C LYS A 281 -28.58 10.01 -26.38
N ASN A 282 -27.34 9.52 -26.27
CA ASN A 282 -26.74 8.65 -27.29
C ASN A 282 -26.90 7.18 -26.94
N ALA A 283 -28.14 6.68 -27.04
CA ALA A 283 -28.40 5.25 -26.95
C ALA A 283 -27.96 4.55 -28.25
N LYS A 284 -27.20 3.45 -28.12
CA LYS A 284 -26.85 2.55 -29.23
C LYS A 284 -27.24 1.15 -28.84
N PHE A 285 -28.00 0.48 -29.71
CA PHE A 285 -28.39 -0.91 -29.52
C PHE A 285 -27.95 -1.75 -30.70
N ASN A 286 -27.25 -2.85 -30.43
CA ASN A 286 -26.84 -3.79 -31.46
C ASN A 286 -27.87 -4.92 -31.58
N HIS A 287 -28.63 -4.95 -32.69
CA HIS A 287 -29.62 -6.00 -32.96
C HIS A 287 -29.02 -7.40 -33.13
N SER A 288 -27.70 -7.55 -33.35
CA SER A 288 -27.07 -8.88 -33.34
C SER A 288 -27.07 -9.50 -31.94
N SER A 289 -27.19 -8.70 -30.88
CA SER A 289 -27.17 -9.17 -29.48
C SER A 289 -28.39 -10.00 -29.11
N ILE A 290 -29.50 -9.85 -29.83
CA ILE A 290 -30.74 -10.61 -29.59
C ILE A 290 -30.80 -11.92 -30.40
N GLY A 291 -29.78 -12.26 -31.18
CA GLY A 291 -29.71 -13.55 -31.87
C GLY A 291 -30.88 -13.84 -32.81
N GLY A 292 -31.54 -12.81 -33.34
CA GLY A 292 -32.71 -12.95 -34.20
C GLY A 292 -33.97 -13.44 -33.49
N THR A 293 -34.11 -13.25 -32.17
CA THR A 293 -35.38 -13.44 -31.44
C THR A 293 -36.49 -12.49 -31.93
N ASP A 294 -37.73 -12.76 -31.53
CA ASP A 294 -38.87 -11.96 -31.96
C ASP A 294 -38.78 -10.50 -31.49
N CYS A 295 -38.72 -9.60 -32.47
CA CYS A 295 -38.62 -8.16 -32.31
C CYS A 295 -39.85 -7.57 -31.58
N SER A 296 -40.97 -8.30 -31.54
CA SER A 296 -42.22 -7.87 -30.90
C SER A 296 -42.06 -7.53 -29.42
N SER A 297 -41.11 -8.17 -28.74
CA SER A 297 -40.74 -7.90 -27.34
C SER A 297 -40.29 -6.45 -27.08
N CYS A 298 -39.74 -5.78 -28.10
CA CYS A 298 -39.27 -4.38 -28.00
C CYS A 298 -40.07 -3.41 -28.90
N HIS A 299 -40.68 -3.91 -29.98
CA HIS A 299 -41.32 -3.10 -31.02
C HIS A 299 -42.83 -3.34 -31.16
N SER A 300 -43.50 -3.85 -30.11
CA SER A 300 -44.93 -4.15 -30.09
C SER A 300 -45.82 -3.00 -30.61
N ASN A 301 -45.43 -1.75 -30.35
CA ASN A 301 -46.19 -0.55 -30.70
C ASN A 301 -45.78 0.09 -32.04
N ARG A 302 -44.91 -0.56 -32.82
CA ARG A 302 -44.45 -0.05 -34.13
C ARG A 302 -45.14 -0.71 -35.33
N LYS A 303 -45.92 -1.77 -35.10
CA LYS A 303 -46.60 -2.48 -36.19
C LYS A 303 -47.66 -1.59 -36.86
N PRO A 304 -47.75 -1.56 -38.21
CA PRO A 304 -48.84 -0.89 -38.91
C PRO A 304 -50.22 -1.51 -38.60
N ALA A 305 -51.29 -0.76 -38.88
CA ALA A 305 -52.64 -1.31 -38.87
C ALA A 305 -52.77 -2.46 -39.88
N ASN A 306 -53.55 -3.48 -39.55
CA ASN A 306 -53.77 -4.69 -40.37
C ASN A 306 -52.51 -5.53 -40.67
N HIS A 307 -51.42 -5.34 -39.90
CA HIS A 307 -50.22 -6.15 -40.03
C HIS A 307 -50.42 -7.55 -39.40
N SER A 308 -49.89 -8.59 -40.05
CA SER A 308 -50.05 -9.98 -39.60
C SER A 308 -49.52 -10.19 -38.18
N VAL A 309 -50.21 -11.03 -37.40
CA VAL A 309 -49.75 -11.44 -36.07
C VAL A 309 -48.76 -12.60 -36.24
N GLY A 310 -47.57 -12.46 -35.68
CA GLY A 310 -46.49 -13.45 -35.78
C GLY A 310 -45.12 -12.84 -35.49
N ALA A 311 -44.10 -13.69 -35.37
CA ALA A 311 -42.75 -13.23 -35.10
C ALA A 311 -42.22 -12.38 -36.27
N CYS A 312 -41.75 -11.15 -35.99
CA CYS A 312 -41.42 -10.19 -37.04
C CYS A 312 -40.29 -10.70 -37.97
N ASN A 313 -39.35 -11.46 -37.40
CA ASN A 313 -38.21 -12.07 -38.08
C ASN A 313 -38.59 -13.15 -39.11
N ALA A 314 -39.85 -13.60 -39.13
CA ALA A 314 -40.35 -14.53 -40.14
C ALA A 314 -40.42 -13.87 -41.52
N CYS A 315 -40.79 -12.59 -41.56
CA CYS A 315 -40.97 -11.81 -42.79
C CYS A 315 -39.89 -10.73 -42.97
N HIS A 316 -39.40 -10.15 -41.87
CA HIS A 316 -38.42 -9.06 -41.88
C HIS A 316 -37.02 -9.59 -41.53
N LYS A 317 -36.31 -10.08 -42.54
CA LYS A 317 -34.91 -10.55 -42.41
C LYS A 317 -33.89 -9.41 -42.34
N ASP A 318 -34.25 -8.25 -42.90
CA ASP A 318 -33.44 -7.05 -42.88
C ASP A 318 -34.00 -6.07 -41.82
N THR A 319 -33.25 -5.88 -40.73
CA THR A 319 -33.62 -4.97 -39.64
C THR A 319 -33.39 -3.50 -39.99
N GLY A 320 -32.65 -3.20 -41.07
CA GLY A 320 -32.40 -1.85 -41.58
C GLY A 320 -33.47 -1.37 -42.56
N ASN A 321 -34.22 -2.28 -43.18
CA ASN A 321 -35.27 -1.94 -44.14
C ASN A 321 -36.56 -2.76 -43.95
N TRP A 322 -37.47 -2.21 -43.14
CA TRP A 322 -38.78 -2.80 -42.86
C TRP A 322 -39.75 -2.79 -44.05
N LYS A 323 -39.44 -2.13 -45.17
CA LYS A 323 -40.26 -2.18 -46.39
C LYS A 323 -39.99 -3.44 -47.21
N ASN A 324 -38.84 -4.09 -47.00
CA ASN A 324 -38.42 -5.27 -47.75
C ASN A 324 -38.81 -6.57 -47.02
N ALA A 325 -40.11 -6.71 -46.74
CA ALA A 325 -40.63 -7.96 -46.21
C ALA A 325 -40.61 -9.04 -47.30
N LYS A 326 -40.01 -10.18 -47.00
CA LYS A 326 -40.05 -11.36 -47.87
C LYS A 326 -40.67 -12.49 -47.10
N PHE A 327 -41.74 -13.05 -47.66
CA PHE A 327 -42.41 -14.21 -47.11
C PHE A 327 -42.40 -15.34 -48.13
N SER A 328 -42.03 -16.54 -47.71
CA SER A 328 -42.09 -17.73 -48.56
C SER A 328 -43.25 -18.62 -48.11
N HIS A 329 -44.19 -18.91 -49.00
CA HIS A 329 -45.29 -19.84 -48.72
C HIS A 329 -44.82 -21.26 -48.39
N SER A 330 -43.60 -21.65 -48.80
CA SER A 330 -42.99 -22.92 -48.40
C SER A 330 -42.78 -23.04 -46.90
N SER A 331 -42.66 -21.91 -46.19
CA SER A 331 -42.40 -21.89 -44.74
C SER A 331 -43.60 -22.27 -43.88
N ILE A 332 -44.83 -22.23 -44.44
CA ILE A 332 -46.08 -22.56 -43.73
C ILE A 332 -46.71 -23.89 -44.18
N GLY A 333 -45.98 -24.70 -44.97
CA GLY A 333 -46.48 -26.01 -45.42
C GLY A 333 -47.73 -25.96 -46.30
N GLY A 334 -48.13 -24.79 -46.80
CA GLY A 334 -49.18 -24.60 -47.81
C GLY A 334 -50.60 -24.99 -47.40
N THR A 335 -50.93 -25.13 -46.12
CA THR A 335 -52.22 -25.70 -45.67
C THR A 335 -53.18 -24.72 -45.01
N ASP A 336 -52.71 -23.58 -44.50
CA ASP A 336 -53.55 -22.57 -43.84
C ASP A 336 -53.40 -21.18 -44.48
N CYS A 337 -53.83 -21.07 -45.74
CA CYS A 337 -53.80 -19.78 -46.45
C CYS A 337 -54.82 -18.79 -45.89
N SER A 338 -55.92 -19.30 -45.32
CA SER A 338 -57.03 -18.53 -44.77
C SER A 338 -56.62 -17.67 -43.59
N SER A 339 -55.71 -18.13 -42.72
CA SER A 339 -55.28 -17.35 -41.56
C SER A 339 -54.58 -16.03 -41.93
N CYS A 340 -53.96 -15.94 -43.11
CA CYS A 340 -53.34 -14.70 -43.60
C CYS A 340 -54.10 -14.00 -44.72
N HIS A 341 -54.87 -14.73 -45.53
CA HIS A 341 -55.53 -14.20 -46.74
C HIS A 341 -57.06 -14.23 -46.71
N ALA A 342 -57.68 -14.39 -45.52
CA ALA A 342 -59.14 -14.37 -45.37
C ALA A 342 -59.81 -13.17 -46.07
N SER A 343 -59.22 -11.97 -45.95
CA SER A 343 -59.74 -10.74 -46.55
C SER A 343 -59.54 -10.62 -48.07
N ARG A 344 -58.75 -11.51 -48.68
CA ARG A 344 -58.48 -11.55 -50.13
C ARG A 344 -59.34 -12.56 -50.87
N LYS A 345 -60.17 -13.34 -50.16
CA LYS A 345 -61.09 -14.30 -50.73
C LYS A 345 -62.12 -13.56 -51.61
N PRO A 346 -62.24 -13.89 -52.92
CA PRO A 346 -63.27 -13.29 -53.76
C PRO A 346 -64.69 -13.59 -53.26
N ALA A 347 -65.65 -12.74 -53.64
CA ALA A 347 -67.06 -13.02 -53.39
C ALA A 347 -67.48 -14.35 -54.06
N ASN A 348 -68.32 -15.14 -53.38
CA ASN A 348 -68.82 -16.44 -53.85
C ASN A 348 -67.74 -17.53 -54.09
N HIS A 349 -66.54 -17.35 -53.53
CA HIS A 349 -65.52 -18.38 -53.54
C HIS A 349 -65.85 -19.50 -52.54
N SER A 350 -65.59 -20.75 -52.90
CA SER A 350 -65.95 -21.93 -52.08
C SER A 350 -65.31 -21.91 -50.69
N ALA A 351 -65.97 -22.52 -49.71
CA ALA A 351 -65.40 -22.75 -48.40
C ALA A 351 -64.53 -24.02 -48.43
N GLY A 352 -63.26 -23.92 -48.02
CA GLY A 352 -62.31 -25.03 -48.04
C GLY A 352 -60.85 -24.55 -48.02
N ALA A 353 -59.91 -25.49 -47.87
CA ALA A 353 -58.49 -25.19 -47.93
C ALA A 353 -58.10 -24.76 -49.36
N CYS A 354 -57.47 -23.59 -49.50
CA CYS A 354 -57.15 -23.01 -50.81
C CYS A 354 -56.27 -23.91 -51.68
N ASN A 355 -55.37 -24.68 -51.05
CA ASN A 355 -54.45 -25.61 -51.71
C ASN A 355 -55.14 -26.84 -52.33
N ALA A 356 -56.41 -27.10 -52.02
CA ALA A 356 -57.18 -28.16 -52.64
C ALA A 356 -57.38 -27.90 -54.14
N CYS A 357 -57.45 -26.62 -54.53
CA CYS A 357 -57.66 -26.20 -55.92
C CYS A 357 -56.45 -25.45 -56.50
N HIS A 358 -55.71 -24.70 -55.68
CA HIS A 358 -54.56 -23.89 -56.10
C HIS A 358 -53.24 -24.55 -55.73
N LYS A 359 -52.59 -25.21 -56.71
CA LYS A 359 -51.31 -25.92 -56.49
C LYS A 359 -50.10 -25.00 -56.44
N ASP A 360 -50.14 -23.88 -57.15
CA ASP A 360 -49.15 -22.81 -57.03
C ASP A 360 -49.81 -21.54 -56.46
N THR A 361 -49.51 -21.26 -55.19
CA THR A 361 -50.09 -20.14 -54.43
C THR A 361 -49.50 -18.79 -54.81
N GLY A 362 -48.52 -18.75 -55.74
CA GLY A 362 -48.01 -17.53 -56.36
C GLY A 362 -48.87 -17.05 -57.54
N ASN A 363 -49.70 -17.94 -58.11
CA ASN A 363 -50.56 -17.64 -59.25
C ASN A 363 -51.99 -18.12 -59.02
N TRP A 364 -52.87 -17.27 -58.51
CA TRP A 364 -54.26 -17.61 -58.22
C TRP A 364 -55.15 -17.87 -59.45
N LYS A 365 -54.62 -17.77 -60.67
CA LYS A 365 -55.33 -18.15 -61.90
C LYS A 365 -55.14 -19.62 -62.28
N ASN A 366 -54.38 -20.39 -61.51
CA ASN A 366 -53.99 -21.77 -61.81
C ASN A 366 -54.91 -22.84 -61.20
N ALA A 367 -56.14 -22.49 -60.82
CA ALA A 367 -57.05 -23.45 -60.21
C ALA A 367 -57.18 -24.69 -61.13
N SER A 368 -56.79 -25.85 -60.61
CA SER A 368 -56.84 -27.10 -61.37
C SER A 368 -57.91 -28.00 -60.77
N PHE A 369 -58.73 -28.57 -61.63
CA PHE A 369 -59.79 -29.50 -61.24
C PHE A 369 -59.35 -30.94 -61.55
N SER A 370 -59.50 -31.84 -60.57
CA SER A 370 -59.42 -33.29 -60.82
C SER A 370 -60.39 -34.03 -59.92
N HIS A 371 -61.10 -35.01 -60.49
CA HIS A 371 -62.07 -35.84 -59.76
C HIS A 371 -61.55 -36.46 -58.45
N PRO A 372 -60.28 -36.94 -58.37
CA PRO A 372 -59.77 -37.52 -57.12
C PRO A 372 -59.54 -36.51 -55.99
N GLN A 373 -59.33 -35.23 -56.31
CA GLN A 373 -58.98 -34.20 -55.32
C GLN A 373 -60.18 -33.36 -54.89
N PHE A 374 -61.29 -33.45 -55.61
CA PHE A 374 -62.50 -32.69 -55.36
C PHE A 374 -63.56 -33.55 -54.68
N ASN A 375 -64.14 -33.06 -53.60
CA ASN A 375 -65.24 -33.74 -52.94
C ASN A 375 -66.47 -33.68 -53.84
N ILE A 376 -66.88 -34.83 -54.40
CA ILE A 376 -68.05 -34.94 -55.29
C ILE A 376 -69.36 -34.52 -54.59
N TYR A 377 -69.39 -34.48 -53.25
CA TYR A 377 -70.50 -33.96 -52.45
C TYR A 377 -70.45 -32.42 -52.28
N HIS A 378 -69.98 -31.70 -53.30
CA HIS A 378 -69.82 -30.24 -53.26
C HIS A 378 -71.17 -29.50 -53.25
N GLU A 379 -71.42 -28.76 -52.16
CA GLU A 379 -72.64 -27.97 -51.93
C GLU A 379 -73.94 -28.71 -52.34
N LYS A 380 -74.66 -28.20 -53.34
CA LYS A 380 -75.99 -28.66 -53.75
C LYS A 380 -75.96 -29.83 -54.75
N THR A 381 -74.79 -30.34 -55.12
CA THR A 381 -74.68 -31.40 -56.15
C THR A 381 -74.80 -32.81 -55.56
N ASN A 382 -74.56 -32.99 -54.26
CA ASN A 382 -74.73 -34.22 -53.48
C ASN A 382 -74.14 -35.49 -54.14
N GLY A 383 -73.01 -35.38 -54.85
CA GLY A 383 -72.34 -36.53 -55.47
C GLY A 383 -72.96 -37.03 -56.78
N ALA A 384 -74.03 -36.41 -57.28
CA ALA A 384 -74.67 -36.85 -58.53
C ALA A 384 -73.96 -36.23 -59.75
N CYS A 385 -73.36 -37.07 -60.58
CA CYS A 385 -72.58 -36.67 -61.76
C CYS A 385 -73.36 -35.75 -62.72
N ALA A 386 -74.67 -35.98 -62.87
CA ALA A 386 -75.55 -35.19 -63.74
C ALA A 386 -75.72 -33.73 -63.27
N ASN A 387 -75.55 -33.46 -61.97
CA ASN A 387 -75.62 -32.10 -61.41
C ASN A 387 -74.39 -31.26 -61.77
N CYS A 388 -73.25 -31.91 -62.06
CA CYS A 388 -72.04 -31.26 -62.55
C CYS A 388 -71.89 -31.38 -64.07
N HIS A 389 -72.47 -32.41 -64.69
CA HIS A 389 -72.37 -32.68 -66.11
C HIS A 389 -73.76 -32.86 -66.72
N PRO A 390 -74.48 -31.75 -66.98
CA PRO A 390 -75.83 -31.79 -67.52
C PRO A 390 -75.89 -32.40 -68.92
N ASN A 391 -74.78 -32.38 -69.67
CA ASN A 391 -74.64 -33.10 -70.93
C ASN A 391 -73.98 -34.46 -70.71
N VAL A 392 -74.80 -35.50 -70.55
CA VAL A 392 -74.34 -36.90 -70.36
C VAL A 392 -73.61 -37.47 -71.58
N SER A 393 -73.70 -36.82 -72.74
CA SER A 393 -73.01 -37.23 -73.97
C SER A 393 -71.63 -36.60 -74.11
N ASN A 394 -71.29 -35.57 -73.31
CA ASN A 394 -69.96 -34.96 -73.30
C ASN A 394 -69.64 -34.31 -71.93
N TYR A 395 -69.09 -35.12 -71.03
CA TYR A 395 -68.68 -34.71 -69.69
C TYR A 395 -67.59 -33.61 -69.66
N LYS A 396 -66.83 -33.39 -70.75
CA LYS A 396 -65.77 -32.37 -70.80
C LYS A 396 -66.27 -30.95 -71.05
N GLN A 397 -67.55 -30.78 -71.37
CA GLN A 397 -68.12 -29.47 -71.72
C GLN A 397 -68.34 -28.57 -70.50
N THR A 398 -68.41 -29.14 -69.29
CA THR A 398 -68.66 -28.37 -68.08
C THR A 398 -67.34 -27.98 -67.41
N ASP A 399 -67.10 -26.69 -67.28
CA ASP A 399 -66.02 -26.13 -66.48
C ASP A 399 -66.55 -25.45 -65.21
N CYS A 400 -65.64 -25.07 -64.31
CA CYS A 400 -66.01 -24.42 -63.05
C CYS A 400 -66.74 -23.09 -63.29
N VAL A 401 -66.42 -22.38 -64.38
CA VAL A 401 -66.99 -21.07 -64.69
C VAL A 401 -68.45 -21.22 -65.10
N THR A 402 -68.79 -22.28 -65.83
CA THR A 402 -70.15 -22.61 -66.27
C THR A 402 -71.11 -22.74 -65.09
N CYS A 403 -70.64 -23.22 -63.93
CA CYS A 403 -71.43 -23.32 -62.70
C CYS A 403 -71.29 -22.10 -61.77
N HIS A 404 -70.11 -21.44 -61.75
CA HIS A 404 -69.79 -20.36 -60.80
C HIS A 404 -69.67 -18.97 -61.44
N VAL A 405 -70.42 -18.68 -62.50
CA VAL A 405 -70.39 -17.37 -63.17
C VAL A 405 -70.65 -16.24 -62.17
N GLN A 406 -69.63 -15.42 -61.89
CA GLN A 406 -69.77 -14.06 -61.35
C GLN A 406 -68.91 -13.13 -62.20
N ARG A 407 -69.57 -12.09 -62.74
CA ARG A 407 -69.03 -11.02 -63.57
C ARG A 407 -67.71 -10.46 -63.03
N GLY A 408 -66.77 -10.20 -63.94
CA GLY A 408 -65.56 -9.44 -63.66
C GLY A 408 -64.96 -8.79 -64.90
N GLU A 409 -65.57 -7.68 -65.36
CA GLU A 409 -64.84 -6.58 -66.00
C GLU A 409 -65.23 -5.28 -65.29
N GLY A 410 -64.24 -4.59 -64.72
CA GLY A 410 -64.40 -3.28 -64.05
C GLY A 410 -64.47 -2.11 -65.04
N PRO A 411 -64.60 -0.87 -64.56
CA PRO A 411 -63.38 -0.11 -64.28
C PRO A 411 -63.48 0.77 -63.02
N GLY A 412 -62.32 1.26 -62.56
CA GLY A 412 -62.20 2.05 -61.35
C GLY A 412 -62.97 3.37 -61.37
N SER A 413 -63.37 3.79 -60.17
CA SER A 413 -63.51 5.20 -59.82
C SER A 413 -63.04 5.36 -58.38
N GLY A 414 -61.96 6.12 -58.22
CA GLY A 414 -61.61 6.67 -56.93
C GLY A 414 -62.71 7.62 -56.47
N LYS A 415 -63.06 7.52 -55.19
CA LYS A 415 -63.23 8.64 -54.26
C LYS A 415 -63.39 8.01 -52.88
N ASP A 416 -62.26 7.90 -52.18
CA ASP A 416 -62.26 7.84 -50.73
C ASP A 416 -62.90 9.13 -50.22
N GLU A 417 -64.16 9.05 -49.77
CA GLU A 417 -64.72 10.04 -48.86
C GLU A 417 -63.93 9.97 -47.56
N LYS A 418 -62.99 10.90 -47.40
CA LYS A 418 -62.47 11.30 -46.11
C LYS A 418 -63.63 11.76 -45.22
N LYS A 419 -64.11 10.88 -44.35
CA LYS A 419 -64.65 11.34 -43.07
C LYS A 419 -63.47 11.84 -42.23
N LYS A 420 -63.28 13.16 -42.25
CA LYS A 420 -62.58 13.88 -41.18
C LYS A 420 -63.46 13.79 -39.94
N ASP A 421 -63.10 12.93 -39.00
CA ASP A 421 -63.46 13.16 -37.61
C ASP A 421 -62.48 14.21 -37.06
N GLU A 422 -62.94 15.47 -37.05
CA GLU A 422 -62.40 16.49 -36.16
C GLU A 422 -62.79 16.12 -34.73
N LYS A 423 -61.86 15.49 -34.00
CA LYS A 423 -61.83 15.60 -32.55
C LYS A 423 -60.86 16.72 -32.18
N LYS A 424 -61.45 17.83 -31.76
CA LYS A 424 -60.80 18.83 -30.89
C LYS A 424 -60.39 18.12 -29.61
N GLU A 425 -59.13 18.26 -29.24
CA GLU A 425 -58.69 18.26 -27.85
C GLU A 425 -57.81 19.50 -27.68
N ASP A 426 -58.35 20.43 -26.90
CA ASP A 426 -57.59 21.42 -26.15
C ASP A 426 -56.74 20.70 -25.08
N ASP A 427 -55.60 21.31 -24.73
CA ASP A 427 -54.57 20.99 -23.72
C ASP A 427 -53.47 19.95 -24.03
#